data_AF-M8DC19-F1
#
_entry.id   AF-M8DC19-F1
#
_cell.length_a   1.000
_cell.length_b   1.000
_cell.length_c   1.000
_cell.angle_alpha   90.00
_cell.angle_beta   90.00
_cell.angle_gamma   90.00
#
_symmetry.space_group_name_H-M   'P 1'
#
loop_
_entity.id
_entity.type
_entity.pdbx_description
1 polymer ?
#
loop_
_entity_poly.entity_id
_entity_poly.type
_entity_poly.pdbx_seq_one_letter_code
_entity_poly.pdbx_strand_id
1 'polypeptide(L)' 'MLALNQILRKKPDVLLLHQGPEGVNSGQLGHAGIRTVLEAGESTLVFCGHVHWEQPYAELPNGTQICNADGKAFIFSR' A
#
# COMPACT_ATOMS: atom_id res chain seq x y z
N MET A 1 1.35 7.82 -11.88
CA MET A 1 -0.04 7.29 -12.01
C MET A 1 -0.20 6.28 -13.14
N LEU A 2 0.11 6.62 -14.41
CA LEU A 2 -0.02 5.69 -15.55
C LEU A 2 0.77 4.37 -15.37
N ALA A 3 2.02 4.45 -14.91
CA ALA A 3 2.85 3.25 -14.69
C ALA A 3 2.29 2.32 -13.61
N LEU A 4 1.79 2.87 -12.50
CA LEU A 4 1.17 2.08 -11.43
C LEU A 4 -0.08 1.33 -11.94
N ASN A 5 -0.95 2.02 -12.68
CA ASN A 5 -2.10 1.39 -13.33
C ASN A 5 -1.71 0.24 -14.27
N GLN A 6 -0.64 0.40 -15.04
CA GLN A 6 -0.15 -0.65 -15.94
C GLN A 6 0.36 -1.88 -15.18
N ILE A 7 1.01 -1.68 -14.04
CA ILE A 7 1.51 -2.77 -13.19
C ILE A 7 0.35 -3.50 -12.52
N LEU A 8 -0.62 -2.78 -11.94
CA LEU A 8 -1.77 -3.39 -11.27
C LEU A 8 -2.64 -4.24 -12.21
N ARG A 9 -2.72 -3.89 -13.50
CA ARG A 9 -3.38 -4.73 -14.52
C ARG A 9 -2.73 -6.11 -14.71
N LYS A 10 -1.49 -6.29 -14.26
CA LYS A 10 -0.81 -7.60 -14.25
C LYS A 10 -1.18 -8.45 -13.03
N LYS A 11 -2.05 -7.95 -12.14
CA LYS A 11 -2.54 -8.64 -10.94
C LYS A 11 -1.41 -9.16 -10.04
N PRO A 12 -0.50 -8.30 -9.59
CA PRO A 12 0.57 -8.73 -8.71
C PRO A 12 -0.02 -9.19 -7.37
N ASP A 13 0.47 -10.32 -6.84
CA ASP A 13 0.18 -10.71 -5.45
C ASP A 13 0.78 -9.69 -4.46
N VAL A 14 1.96 -9.15 -4.81
CA VAL A 14 2.72 -8.20 -3.99
C VAL A 14 3.23 -7.04 -4.83
N LEU A 15 3.08 -5.82 -4.32
CA LEU A 15 3.59 -4.59 -4.89
C LEU A 15 4.51 -3.88 -3.89
N LEU A 16 5.72 -3.52 -4.32
CA LEU A 16 6.64 -2.71 -3.51
C LEU A 16 6.72 -1.31 -4.08
N LEU A 17 6.44 -0.32 -3.23
CA LEU A 17 6.52 1.11 -3.56
C LEU A 17 7.50 1.81 -2.61
N HIS A 18 8.17 2.85 -3.08
CA HIS A 18 8.92 3.71 -2.16
C HIS A 18 7.96 4.54 -1.28
N GLN A 19 7.06 5.29 -1.93
CA GLN A 19 6.01 6.07 -1.28
C GLN A 19 4.67 5.33 -1.40
N GLY A 20 3.96 5.20 -0.28
CA GLY A 20 2.67 4.52 -0.20
C GLY A 20 1.44 5.41 -0.42
N PRO A 21 0.24 4.81 -0.46
CA PRO A 21 -1.03 5.53 -0.40
C PRO A 21 -1.28 6.11 0.99
N GLU A 22 -2.32 6.94 1.13
CA GLU A 22 -2.93 7.20 2.44
C GLU A 22 -3.60 5.92 2.97
N GLY A 23 -3.45 5.64 4.26
CA GLY A 23 -4.14 4.55 4.94
C GLY A 23 -5.55 4.93 5.38
N VAL A 24 -6.15 4.13 6.26
CA VAL A 24 -7.54 4.32 6.71
C VAL A 24 -7.66 5.06 8.03
N ASN A 25 -6.60 5.06 8.84
CA ASN A 25 -6.58 5.67 10.16
C ASN A 25 -5.93 7.06 10.13
N SER A 26 -6.28 7.89 11.12
CA SER A 26 -5.58 9.15 11.37
C SER A 26 -4.07 8.89 11.56
N GLY A 27 -3.23 9.70 10.92
CA GLY A 27 -1.78 9.56 10.94
C GLY A 27 -1.19 8.62 9.88
N GLN A 28 -2.02 7.88 9.12
CA GLN A 28 -1.55 7.07 7.99
C GLN A 28 -1.47 7.91 6.71
N LEU A 29 -0.54 8.87 6.70
CA LEU A 29 -0.34 9.82 5.60
C LEU A 29 0.34 9.16 4.38
N GLY A 30 0.00 9.63 3.19
CA GLY A 30 0.61 9.13 1.96
C GLY A 30 0.11 9.89 0.72
N HIS A 31 0.22 9.28 -0.45
CA HIS A 31 -0.23 9.92 -1.69
C HIS A 31 -1.68 9.52 -2.03
N ALA A 32 -2.62 10.47 -1.96
CA ALA A 32 -4.03 10.26 -2.32
C ALA A 32 -4.22 9.61 -3.70
N GLY A 33 -3.46 10.04 -4.72
CA GLY A 33 -3.50 9.42 -6.05
C GLY A 33 -3.16 7.91 -6.04
N ILE A 34 -2.13 7.49 -5.30
CA ILE A 34 -1.76 6.06 -5.21
C ILE A 34 -2.92 5.29 -4.58
N ARG A 35 -3.56 5.85 -3.55
CA ARG A 35 -4.77 5.28 -2.94
C ARG A 35 -5.88 5.07 -3.97
N THR A 36 -6.23 6.11 -4.72
CA THR A 36 -7.28 6.05 -5.75
C THR A 36 -7.03 4.94 -6.76
N VAL A 37 -5.78 4.77 -7.20
CA VAL A 37 -5.43 3.74 -8.19
C VAL A 37 -5.46 2.33 -7.59
N LEU A 38 -5.02 2.16 -6.34
CA LEU A 38 -5.10 0.87 -5.65
C LEU A 38 -6.56 0.46 -5.42
N GLU A 39 -7.42 1.37 -4.95
CA GLU A 39 -8.84 1.10 -4.69
C GLU A 39 -9.63 0.75 -5.96
N ALA A 40 -9.22 1.27 -7.12
CA ALA A 40 -9.84 0.97 -8.41
C ALA A 40 -9.44 -0.39 -9.01
N GLY A 41 -8.42 -1.06 -8.44
CA GLY A 41 -7.90 -2.34 -8.90
C GLY A 41 -8.40 -3.54 -8.10
N GLU A 42 -7.93 -4.73 -8.48
CA GLU A 42 -8.04 -5.92 -7.64
C GLU A 42 -7.15 -5.79 -6.39
N SER A 43 -7.50 -6.50 -5.31
CA SER A 43 -6.71 -6.48 -4.09
C SER A 43 -5.29 -6.99 -4.33
N THR A 44 -4.34 -6.40 -3.61
CA THR A 44 -2.93 -6.79 -3.62
C THR A 44 -2.31 -6.49 -2.25
N LEU A 45 -1.17 -7.08 -1.95
CA LEU A 45 -0.36 -6.72 -0.78
C LEU A 45 0.66 -5.65 -1.17
N VAL A 46 0.56 -4.46 -0.57
CA VAL A 46 1.46 -3.34 -0.81
C VAL A 46 2.45 -3.20 0.33
N PHE A 47 3.74 -3.17 0.02
CA PHE A 47 4.77 -2.69 0.93
C PHE A 47 5.21 -1.29 0.53
N CYS A 48 5.35 -0.41 1.52
CA CYS A 48 5.81 0.96 1.28
C CYS A 48 6.63 1.52 2.44
N GLY A 49 7.11 2.75 2.30
CA GLY A 49 7.80 3.51 3.34
C GLY A 49 7.64 5.00 3.14
N HIS A 50 8.74 5.74 3.31
CA HIS A 50 8.89 7.18 3.08
C HIS A 50 8.22 8.07 4.13
N VAL A 51 6.97 7.80 4.49
CA VAL A 51 6.25 8.54 5.54
C VAL A 51 6.02 7.61 6.73
N HIS A 52 6.49 8.01 7.90
CA HIS A 52 6.39 7.20 9.11
C HIS A 52 4.93 6.99 9.53
N TRP A 53 4.53 5.75 9.79
CA TRP A 53 3.24 5.39 10.38
C TRP A 53 3.44 4.70 11.73
N GLU A 54 2.76 5.20 12.76
CA GLU A 54 2.69 4.53 14.07
C GLU A 54 1.99 3.16 13.95
N GLN A 55 0.83 3.14 13.28
CA GLN A 55 0.12 1.92 12.91
C GLN A 55 0.54 1.50 11.49
N PRO A 56 1.40 0.46 11.34
CA PRO A 56 2.06 0.19 10.07
C PRO A 56 1.20 -0.59 9.07
N TYR A 57 0.02 -1.04 9.50
CA TYR A 57 -0.91 -1.82 8.70
C TYR A 57 -2.19 -1.02 8.42
N ALA A 58 -2.67 -1.10 7.19
CA ALA A 58 -3.99 -0.64 6.80
C ALA A 58 -4.60 -1.63 5.80
N GLU A 59 -5.92 -1.75 5.79
CA GLU A 59 -6.66 -2.49 4.78
C GLU A 59 -7.65 -1.55 4.10
N LEU A 60 -7.54 -1.42 2.78
CA LEU A 60 -8.43 -0.58 1.98
C LEU A 60 -9.78 -1.30 1.74
N PRO A 61 -10.85 -0.58 1.39
CA PRO A 61 -12.17 -1.17 1.17
C PRO A 61 -12.22 -2.28 0.11
N ASN A 62 -11.31 -2.27 -0.88
CA ASN A 62 -11.21 -3.32 -1.90
C ASN A 62 -10.41 -4.55 -1.45
N GLY A 63 -9.97 -4.62 -0.19
CA GLY A 63 -9.15 -5.70 0.37
C GLY A 63 -7.65 -5.56 0.11
N THR A 64 -7.19 -4.46 -0.49
CA THR A 64 -5.75 -4.18 -0.60
C THR A 64 -5.16 -3.97 0.79
N GLN A 65 -4.13 -4.74 1.13
CA GLN A 65 -3.40 -4.62 2.39
C GLN A 65 -2.18 -3.73 2.18
N ILE A 66 -1.92 -2.81 3.11
CA ILE A 66 -0.76 -1.92 3.08
C ILE A 66 0.08 -2.17 4.33
N CYS A 67 1.35 -2.46 4.10
CA CYS A 67 2.36 -2.69 5.11
C CYS A 67 3.45 -1.61 4.96
N ASN A 68 3.38 -0.56 5.77
CA ASN A 68 4.39 0.47 5.82
C ASN A 68 5.57 0.01 6.68
N ALA A 69 6.70 -0.25 6.01
CA ALA A 69 7.92 -0.80 6.58
C ALA A 69 8.93 0.28 7.02
N ASP A 70 8.53 1.56 7.07
CA ASP A 70 9.40 2.63 7.55
C ASP A 70 9.88 2.38 8.99
N GLY A 71 11.17 2.06 9.13
CA GLY A 71 11.78 1.70 10.41
C GLY A 71 11.29 0.37 11.00
N LYS A 72 10.67 -0.51 10.21
CA LYS A 72 10.05 -1.76 10.68
C LYS A 72 10.40 -2.94 9.78
N ALA A 73 10.32 -4.15 10.34
CA ALA A 73 10.46 -5.40 9.60
C ALA A 73 9.17 -6.22 9.72
N PHE A 74 8.67 -6.72 8.59
CA PHE A 74 7.56 -7.67 8.55
C PHE A 74 8.11 -9.08 8.38
N ILE A 75 7.80 -9.96 9.32
CA ILE A 75 8.20 -11.38 9.28
C ILE A 75 6.97 -12.20 8.93
N PHE A 76 7.03 -12.95 7.84
CA PHE A 76 6.00 -13.87 7.42
C PHE A 76 6.43 -15.29 7.79
N SER A 77 5.67 -15.95 8.65
CA SER A 77 5.89 -17.34 9.06
C SER A 77 4.74 -18.25 8.61
N ARG A 78 4.98 -19.56 8.62
CA ARG A 78 3.97 -20.59 8.36
C ARG A 78 3.25 -21.00 9.62
#